data_AF-D9XAP3-F1
#
_entry.id   AF-D9XAP3-F1
#
_cell.length_a   1.000
_cell.length_b   1.000
_cell.length_c   1.000
_cell.angle_alpha   90.00
_cell.angle_beta   90.00
_cell.angle_gamma   90.00
#
_symmetry.space_group_name_H-M   'P 1'
#
loop_
_entity.id
_entity.type
_entity.pdbx_description
1 polymer ?
#
loop_
_entity_poly.entity_id
_entity_poly.type
_entity_poly.pdbx_seq_one_letter_code
_entity_poly.pdbx_strand_id
1 'polypeptide(L)'
;MPHPLPGAIGLSHLSAYDWEAADGVCGGSPHLHLVCTEAYVVTGGRGAVQTLSPDGYRDIPLAVGSIAWFTPGTVHRMVQGGDLRITVLMQNSGLPEAGDAVFTFPPDVLADPEKYAAAATLPPGTGPETEAAARRRRDLAVQGYLVLREALVAG
;
A
#
# COMPACT_ATOMS: atom_id res chain seq x y z
N MET A 1 24.91 14.62 -16.35
CA MET A 1 23.86 15.32 -15.58
C MET A 1 24.27 15.29 -14.12
N PRO A 2 24.74 16.40 -13.52
CA PRO A 2 25.25 16.36 -12.17
C PRO A 2 24.06 16.37 -11.20
N HIS A 3 24.00 15.37 -10.32
CA HIS A 3 22.94 15.07 -9.33
C HIS A 3 21.69 14.38 -9.91
N PRO A 4 21.79 13.13 -10.40
CA PRO A 4 20.60 12.28 -10.48
C PRO A 4 20.00 12.12 -9.08
N LEU A 5 18.68 11.89 -9.02
CA LEU A 5 18.03 11.45 -7.77
C LEU A 5 18.80 10.25 -7.18
N PRO A 6 18.85 10.08 -5.83
CA PRO A 6 19.53 8.94 -5.19
C PRO A 6 19.17 7.63 -5.91
N GLY A 7 20.20 6.87 -6.27
CA GLY A 7 20.16 5.89 -7.37
C GLY A 7 19.04 4.84 -7.30
N ALA A 8 18.65 4.36 -8.49
CA ALA A 8 17.66 3.31 -8.70
C ALA A 8 16.24 3.67 -8.22
N ILE A 9 15.63 4.72 -8.80
CA ILE A 9 14.19 4.98 -8.57
C ILE A 9 13.34 4.08 -9.45
N GLY A 10 12.46 3.31 -8.80
CA GLY A 10 11.38 2.58 -9.46
C GLY A 10 10.19 3.50 -9.71
N LEU A 11 9.55 3.34 -10.87
CA LEU A 11 8.31 4.02 -11.21
C LEU A 11 7.22 2.98 -11.49
N SER A 12 6.11 3.11 -10.78
CA SER A 12 4.91 2.31 -11.03
C SER A 12 3.71 3.21 -11.29
N HIS A 13 2.84 2.80 -12.20
CA HIS A 13 1.58 3.50 -12.47
C HIS A 13 0.45 2.68 -11.87
N LEU A 14 -0.22 3.25 -10.89
CA LEU A 14 -1.28 2.57 -10.15
C LEU A 14 -2.61 3.29 -10.32
N SER A 15 -3.66 2.48 -10.38
CA SER A 15 -5.04 2.91 -10.16
C SER A 15 -5.56 2.17 -8.94
N ALA A 16 -6.22 2.88 -8.03
CA ALA A 16 -6.76 2.21 -6.85
C ALA A 16 -7.91 1.28 -7.25
N TYR A 17 -7.97 0.10 -6.63
CA TYR A 17 -9.07 -0.84 -6.84
C TYR A 17 -10.41 -0.15 -6.58
N ASP A 18 -11.37 -0.38 -7.47
CA ASP A 18 -12.74 0.10 -7.39
C ASP A 18 -13.64 -0.83 -6.57
N TRP A 19 -13.10 -1.94 -6.08
CA TRP A 19 -13.81 -2.90 -5.24
C TRP A 19 -13.70 -2.57 -3.77
N GLU A 20 -14.79 -2.75 -3.03
CA GLU A 20 -14.79 -2.67 -1.56
C GLU A 20 -13.87 -3.73 -0.95
N ALA A 21 -13.09 -3.33 0.05
CA ALA A 21 -12.34 -4.25 0.91
C ALA A 21 -13.20 -4.74 2.09
N ALA A 22 -12.61 -5.53 3.00
CA ALA A 22 -13.28 -6.08 4.18
C ALA A 22 -13.96 -5.03 5.08
N ASP A 23 -13.58 -3.76 4.99
CA ASP A 23 -14.16 -2.64 5.73
C ASP A 23 -15.18 -1.82 4.93
N GLY A 24 -15.58 -2.27 3.73
CA GLY A 24 -16.48 -1.54 2.84
C GLY A 24 -15.82 -0.38 2.11
N VAL A 25 -14.52 -0.17 2.24
CA VAL A 25 -13.79 0.95 1.61
C VAL A 25 -13.02 0.46 0.39
N CYS A 26 -13.25 1.10 -0.76
CA CYS A 26 -12.49 0.82 -1.98
C CYS A 26 -11.05 1.33 -1.87
N GLY A 27 -10.08 0.53 -2.28
CA GLY A 27 -8.66 0.90 -2.17
C GLY A 27 -7.70 -0.27 -2.24
N GLY A 28 -6.42 0.03 -2.03
CA GLY A 28 -5.32 -0.93 -2.07
C GLY A 28 -5.12 -1.69 -0.75
N SER A 29 -4.15 -2.60 -0.76
CA SER A 29 -3.71 -3.34 0.43
C SER A 29 -2.85 -2.44 1.33
N PRO A 30 -3.16 -2.29 2.63
CA PRO A 30 -2.26 -1.62 3.54
C PRO A 30 -0.94 -2.40 3.71
N HIS A 31 0.17 -1.69 3.62
CA HIS A 31 1.52 -2.25 3.77
C HIS A 31 2.49 -1.16 4.20
N LEU A 32 3.70 -1.56 4.55
CA LEU A 32 4.83 -0.67 4.79
C LEU A 32 6.04 -1.11 3.98
N HIS A 33 6.98 -0.19 3.80
CA HIS A 33 8.32 -0.48 3.31
C HIS A 33 9.31 -0.49 4.47
N LEU A 34 10.23 -1.46 4.50
CA LEU A 34 11.21 -1.59 5.58
C LEU A 34 12.43 -0.70 5.39
N VAL A 35 12.84 -0.45 4.15
CA VAL A 35 14.05 0.33 3.83
C VAL A 35 13.80 1.41 2.78
N CYS A 36 12.79 1.27 1.93
CA CYS A 36 12.54 2.23 0.86
C CYS A 36 11.64 3.39 1.30
N THR A 37 12.01 4.60 0.89
CA THR A 37 11.07 5.73 0.84
C THR A 37 10.20 5.58 -0.40
N GLU A 38 8.92 5.87 -0.25
CA GLU A 38 7.95 5.89 -1.35
C GLU A 38 7.25 7.24 -1.42
N ALA A 39 6.89 7.67 -2.63
CA ALA A 39 6.05 8.84 -2.84
C ALA A 39 4.94 8.56 -3.87
N TYR A 40 3.75 9.08 -3.58
CA TYR A 40 2.64 9.13 -4.53
C TYR A 40 2.59 10.49 -5.20
N VAL A 41 2.64 10.52 -6.52
CA VAL A 41 2.34 11.70 -7.34
C VAL A 41 1.01 11.48 -8.02
N VAL A 42 0.00 12.27 -7.64
CA VAL A 42 -1.37 12.11 -8.16
C VAL A 42 -1.49 12.75 -9.53
N THR A 43 -1.75 11.92 -10.54
CA THR A 43 -1.84 12.32 -11.95
C THR A 43 -3.29 12.42 -12.45
N GLY A 44 -4.25 11.87 -11.71
CA GLY A 44 -5.68 11.90 -12.05
C GLY A 44 -6.59 11.59 -10.88
N GLY A 45 -7.84 12.06 -10.96
CA GLY A 45 -8.89 11.72 -10.01
C GLY A 45 -8.71 12.30 -8.60
N ARG A 46 -9.33 11.65 -7.62
CA ARG A 46 -9.28 12.00 -6.19
C ARG A 46 -9.42 10.77 -5.30
N GLY A 47 -8.95 10.90 -4.07
CA GLY A 47 -9.14 9.90 -3.02
C GLY A 47 -8.39 10.31 -1.77
N ALA A 48 -7.78 9.35 -1.09
CA ALA A 48 -6.94 9.63 0.07
C ALA A 48 -5.81 8.61 0.22
N VAL A 49 -4.82 8.95 1.02
CA VAL A 49 -3.90 7.97 1.60
C VAL A 49 -4.05 7.98 3.10
N GLN A 50 -4.31 6.80 3.65
CA GLN A 50 -4.33 6.56 5.08
C GLN A 50 -2.94 6.13 5.52
N THR A 51 -2.44 6.67 6.62
CA THR A 51 -1.11 6.34 7.16
C THR A 51 -1.19 6.00 8.64
N LEU A 52 -0.39 5.03 9.09
CA LEU A 52 -0.12 4.74 10.49
C LEU A 52 1.39 4.90 10.74
N SER A 53 1.74 5.71 11.74
CA SER A 53 3.10 5.88 12.23
C SER A 53 3.07 6.02 13.76
N PRO A 54 4.24 6.13 14.43
CA PRO A 54 4.29 6.51 15.84
C PRO A 54 3.59 7.84 16.17
N ASP A 55 3.38 8.71 15.17
CA ASP A 55 2.63 9.97 15.32
C ASP A 55 1.10 9.79 15.24
N GLY A 56 0.63 8.55 15.05
CA GLY A 56 -0.79 8.22 14.99
C GLY A 56 -1.31 7.87 13.59
N TYR A 57 -2.64 7.81 13.51
CA TYR A 57 -3.38 7.62 12.25
C TYR A 57 -3.65 8.97 11.57
N ARG A 58 -3.43 9.03 10.26
CA ARG A 58 -3.84 10.18 9.42
C ARG A 58 -4.57 9.71 8.17
N ASP A 59 -5.63 10.41 7.81
CA ASP A 59 -6.32 10.28 6.52
C ASP A 59 -6.08 11.54 5.70
N ILE A 60 -5.25 11.43 4.65
CA ILE A 60 -4.70 12.56 3.90
C ILE A 60 -5.38 12.62 2.53
N PRO A 61 -6.16 13.67 2.23
CA PRO A 61 -6.82 13.82 0.93
C PRO A 61 -5.81 13.89 -0.22
N LEU A 62 -6.17 13.25 -1.33
CA LEU A 62 -5.40 13.23 -2.57
C LEU A 62 -6.23 13.80 -3.71
N ALA A 63 -5.63 14.72 -4.46
CA ALA A 63 -6.16 15.27 -5.71
C ALA A 63 -5.02 15.53 -6.70
N VAL A 64 -5.32 15.73 -7.98
CA VAL A 64 -4.32 16.03 -9.01
C VAL A 64 -3.33 17.12 -8.55
N GLY A 65 -2.03 16.83 -8.67
CA GLY A 65 -0.95 17.71 -8.21
C GLY A 65 -0.52 17.49 -6.75
N SER A 66 -1.22 16.63 -6.00
CA SER A 66 -0.80 16.21 -4.65
C SER A 66 0.44 15.32 -4.72
N ILE A 67 1.33 15.49 -3.73
CA ILE A 67 2.46 14.59 -3.48
C ILE A 67 2.40 14.15 -2.02
N ALA A 68 2.37 12.85 -1.77
CA ALA A 68 2.44 12.26 -0.43
C ALA A 68 3.72 11.42 -0.31
N TRP A 69 4.46 11.59 0.77
CA TRP A 69 5.73 10.89 1.02
C TRP A 69 5.61 9.98 2.25
N PHE A 70 6.19 8.79 2.16
CA PHE A 70 6.20 7.79 3.21
C PHE A 70 7.64 7.39 3.48
N THR A 71 8.10 7.61 4.71
CA THR A 71 9.38 7.07 5.17
C THR A 71 9.25 5.59 5.49
N PRO A 72 10.36 4.82 5.47
CA PRO A 72 10.36 3.44 5.93
C PRO A 72 9.66 3.27 7.28
N GLY A 73 8.91 2.17 7.43
CA GLY A 73 8.10 1.84 8.60
C GLY A 73 6.71 2.50 8.63
N THR A 74 6.40 3.42 7.71
CA THR A 74 5.05 4.01 7.61
C THR A 74 4.10 3.03 6.93
N VAL A 75 3.12 2.51 7.67
CA VAL A 75 2.01 1.78 7.05
C VAL A 75 1.20 2.79 6.26
N HIS A 76 0.89 2.47 5.01
CA HIS A 76 0.07 3.33 4.17
C HIS A 76 -0.93 2.50 3.36
N ARG A 77 -2.09 3.10 3.07
CA ARG A 77 -3.17 2.52 2.28
C ARG A 77 -3.78 3.58 1.39
N MET A 78 -3.76 3.35 0.08
CA MET A 78 -4.49 4.17 -0.87
C MET A 78 -6.00 3.86 -0.81
N VAL A 79 -6.82 4.90 -0.67
CA VAL A 79 -8.29 4.85 -0.68
C VAL A 79 -8.80 5.49 -1.96
N GLN A 80 -9.71 4.79 -2.64
CA GLN A 80 -10.35 5.28 -3.86
C GLN A 80 -11.48 6.26 -3.53
N GLY A 81 -11.53 7.42 -4.22
CA GLY A 81 -12.59 8.43 -4.07
C GLY A 81 -13.18 8.96 -5.39
N GLY A 82 -12.65 8.51 -6.54
CA GLY A 82 -13.10 8.82 -7.90
C GLY A 82 -11.94 8.81 -8.89
N ASP A 83 -11.77 7.72 -9.65
CA ASP A 83 -10.75 7.53 -10.71
C ASP A 83 -9.32 7.94 -10.28
N LEU A 84 -8.94 7.67 -9.03
CA LEU A 84 -7.61 8.00 -8.53
C LEU A 84 -6.51 7.27 -9.31
N ARG A 85 -5.62 8.06 -9.92
CA ARG A 85 -4.46 7.60 -10.71
C ARG A 85 -3.18 8.21 -10.14
N ILE A 86 -2.18 7.37 -9.88
CA ILE A 86 -0.94 7.75 -9.20
C ILE A 86 0.26 7.20 -9.95
N THR A 87 1.30 8.03 -10.07
CA THR A 87 2.66 7.58 -10.33
C THR A 87 3.36 7.42 -8.98
N VAL A 88 3.76 6.20 -8.67
CA VAL A 88 4.54 5.88 -7.47
C VAL A 88 6.01 6.02 -7.80
N LEU A 89 6.74 6.74 -6.95
CA LEU A 89 8.20 6.82 -6.95
C LEU A 89 8.71 6.03 -5.76
N MET A 90 9.63 5.10 -6.01
CA MET A 90 10.23 4.29 -4.96
C MET A 90 11.73 4.45 -4.95
N GLN A 91 12.33 4.60 -3.78
CA GLN A 91 13.79 4.61 -3.59
C GLN A 91 14.42 3.20 -3.76
N ASN A 92 13.89 2.42 -4.69
CA ASN A 92 14.36 1.12 -5.14
C ASN A 92 13.72 0.84 -6.51
N SER A 93 14.52 0.43 -7.50
CA SER A 93 14.05 0.10 -8.84
C SER A 93 13.83 -1.40 -9.04
N GLY A 94 14.04 -2.20 -7.99
CA GLY A 94 13.60 -3.60 -7.90
C GLY A 94 12.13 -3.71 -7.48
N LEU A 95 11.62 -4.95 -7.43
CA LEU A 95 10.29 -5.21 -6.90
C LEU A 95 10.30 -5.06 -5.37
N PRO A 96 9.49 -4.16 -4.79
CA PRO A 96 9.39 -4.03 -3.33
C PRO A 96 8.97 -5.33 -2.65
N GLU A 97 8.20 -6.17 -3.35
CA GLU A 97 7.73 -7.47 -2.87
C GLU A 97 8.86 -8.50 -2.70
N ALA A 98 10.09 -8.20 -3.16
CA ALA A 98 11.28 -9.01 -2.92
C ALA A 98 11.83 -8.88 -1.48
N GLY A 99 11.01 -8.40 -0.53
CA GLY A 99 11.30 -8.37 0.90
C GLY A 99 11.30 -6.98 1.55
N ASP A 100 11.04 -5.91 0.80
CA ASP A 100 10.94 -4.56 1.33
C ASP A 100 9.50 -4.21 1.74
N ALA A 101 8.49 -4.65 0.97
CA ALA A 101 7.08 -4.45 1.27
C ALA A 101 6.53 -5.55 2.20
N VAL A 102 5.93 -5.12 3.32
CA VAL A 102 5.28 -6.02 4.28
C VAL A 102 3.81 -5.65 4.44
N PHE A 103 2.90 -6.58 4.14
CA PHE A 103 1.46 -6.39 4.33
C PHE A 103 1.09 -6.46 5.81
N THR A 104 0.08 -5.69 6.21
CA THR A 104 -0.44 -5.69 7.58
C THR A 104 -1.38 -6.86 7.86
N PHE A 105 -0.95 -8.09 7.58
CA PHE A 105 -1.74 -9.28 7.90
C PHE A 105 -1.92 -9.45 9.42
N PRO A 106 -2.92 -10.25 9.86
CA PRO A 106 -3.08 -10.59 11.26
C PRO A 106 -1.82 -11.24 11.88
N PRO A 107 -1.60 -11.11 13.21
CA PRO A 107 -0.38 -11.59 13.87
C PRO A 107 -0.04 -13.06 13.64
N ASP A 108 -1.03 -13.95 13.56
CA ASP A 108 -0.83 -15.39 13.35
C ASP A 108 -0.36 -15.73 11.93
N VAL A 109 -0.61 -14.85 10.96
CA VAL A 109 -0.09 -14.94 9.60
C VAL A 109 1.30 -14.31 9.52
N LEU A 110 1.52 -13.17 10.18
CA LEU A 110 2.85 -12.52 10.21
C LEU A 110 3.91 -13.36 10.93
N ALA A 111 3.52 -14.11 11.96
CA ALA A 111 4.43 -14.94 12.75
C ALA A 111 4.86 -16.24 12.05
N ASP A 112 4.25 -16.58 10.90
CA ASP A 112 4.47 -17.84 10.19
C ASP A 112 4.90 -17.55 8.74
N PRO A 113 6.19 -17.80 8.38
CA PRO A 113 6.70 -17.51 7.06
C PRO A 113 5.96 -18.23 5.92
N GLU A 114 5.46 -19.45 6.15
CA GLU A 114 4.76 -20.23 5.12
C GLU A 114 3.35 -19.66 4.89
N LYS A 115 2.63 -19.32 5.97
CA LYS A 115 1.33 -18.64 5.86
C LYS A 115 1.47 -17.28 5.22
N TYR A 116 2.50 -16.51 5.60
CA TYR A 116 2.75 -15.21 5.00
C TYR A 116 2.98 -15.33 3.50
N ALA A 117 3.88 -16.23 3.07
CA ALA A 117 4.17 -16.45 1.66
C ALA A 117 2.92 -16.88 0.87
N ALA A 118 2.11 -17.78 1.43
CA ALA A 118 0.88 -18.24 0.81
C ALA A 118 -0.16 -17.11 0.66
N ALA A 119 -0.26 -16.21 1.65
CA ALA A 119 -1.19 -15.09 1.62
C ALA A 119 -0.73 -13.92 0.73
N ALA A 120 0.58 -13.67 0.67
CA ALA A 120 1.17 -12.55 -0.07
C ALA A 120 1.31 -12.80 -1.58
N THR A 121 1.52 -14.06 -1.97
CA THR A 121 1.83 -14.45 -3.36
C THR A 121 0.58 -14.41 -4.23
N LEU A 122 0.72 -13.83 -5.43
CA LEU A 122 -0.32 -13.84 -6.44
C LEU A 122 0.01 -14.85 -7.56
N PRO A 123 -1.00 -15.54 -8.14
CA PRO A 123 -0.81 -16.29 -9.37
C PRO A 123 -0.29 -15.37 -10.49
N PRO A 124 0.66 -15.83 -11.32
CA PRO A 124 1.20 -15.02 -12.41
C PRO A 124 0.14 -14.71 -13.46
N GLY A 125 0.30 -13.57 -14.14
CA GLY A 125 -0.58 -13.14 -15.22
C GLY A 125 -1.75 -12.27 -14.75
N THR A 126 -2.80 -12.24 -15.57
CA THR A 126 -4.02 -11.48 -15.32
C THR A 126 -5.23 -12.39 -15.51
N GLY A 127 -6.33 -12.11 -14.80
CA GLY A 127 -7.57 -12.87 -14.93
C GLY A 127 -8.30 -13.08 -13.60
N PRO A 128 -9.44 -13.78 -13.63
CA PRO A 128 -10.33 -13.92 -12.47
C PRO A 128 -9.66 -14.56 -11.25
N GLU A 129 -8.73 -15.50 -11.47
CA GLU A 129 -8.02 -16.17 -10.37
C GLU A 129 -7.03 -15.21 -9.68
N THR A 130 -6.19 -14.52 -10.45
CA THR A 130 -5.26 -13.50 -9.94
C THR A 130 -6.02 -12.37 -9.25
N GLU A 131 -7.16 -11.94 -9.81
CA GLU A 131 -8.03 -10.93 -9.20
C GLU A 131 -8.59 -11.43 -7.86
N ALA A 132 -9.13 -12.64 -7.81
CA ALA A 132 -9.66 -13.22 -6.59
C ALA A 132 -8.56 -13.37 -5.51
N ALA A 133 -7.34 -13.74 -5.90
CA ALA A 133 -6.19 -13.77 -5.00
C ALA A 133 -5.82 -12.36 -4.50
N ALA A 134 -5.80 -11.35 -5.37
CA ALA A 134 -5.52 -9.97 -5.00
C ALA A 134 -6.55 -9.42 -4.00
N ARG A 135 -7.84 -9.73 -4.20
CA ARG A 135 -8.93 -9.38 -3.27
C ARG A 135 -8.71 -10.03 -1.90
N ARG A 136 -8.47 -11.35 -1.85
CA ARG A 136 -8.22 -12.07 -0.59
C ARG A 136 -7.01 -11.50 0.17
N ARG A 137 -5.90 -11.27 -0.54
CA ARG A 137 -4.68 -10.66 0.03
C ARG A 137 -4.97 -9.28 0.62
N ARG A 138 -5.65 -8.43 -0.15
CA ARG A 138 -6.02 -7.08 0.29
C ARG A 138 -6.92 -7.12 1.52
N ASP A 139 -7.95 -7.94 1.50
CA ASP A 139 -8.93 -8.01 2.58
C ASP A 139 -8.29 -8.50 3.88
N LEU A 140 -7.38 -9.47 3.79
CA LEU A 140 -6.57 -9.92 4.93
C LEU A 140 -5.66 -8.81 5.48
N ALA A 141 -5.01 -8.04 4.60
CA ALA A 141 -4.19 -6.90 5.03
C ALA A 141 -5.04 -5.80 5.68
N VAL A 142 -6.25 -5.55 5.17
CA VAL A 142 -7.20 -4.61 5.77
C VAL A 142 -7.63 -5.07 7.17
N GLN A 143 -7.91 -6.36 7.38
CA GLN A 143 -8.26 -6.88 8.70
C GLN A 143 -7.20 -6.59 9.76
N GLY A 144 -5.91 -6.87 9.47
CA GLY A 144 -4.85 -6.56 10.43
C GLY A 144 -4.60 -5.05 10.57
N TYR A 145 -4.74 -4.28 9.49
CA TYR A 145 -4.66 -2.82 9.52
C TYR A 145 -5.70 -2.17 10.44
N LEU A 146 -6.94 -2.64 10.43
CA LEU A 146 -8.01 -2.05 11.24
C LEU A 146 -7.69 -2.13 12.74
N VAL A 147 -7.14 -3.26 13.21
CA VAL A 147 -6.72 -3.43 14.61
C VAL A 147 -5.67 -2.38 15.00
N LEU A 148 -4.67 -2.16 14.14
CA LEU A 148 -3.62 -1.16 14.37
C LEU A 148 -4.18 0.26 14.35
N ARG A 149 -5.05 0.57 13.39
CA ARG A 149 -5.70 1.88 13.27
C ARG A 149 -6.56 2.18 14.49
N GLU A 150 -7.38 1.23 14.92
CA GLU A 150 -8.27 1.40 16.08
C GLU A 150 -7.49 1.63 17.37
N ALA A 151 -6.38 0.90 17.57
CA ALA A 151 -5.49 1.14 18.69
C ALA A 151 -4.88 2.55 18.65
N LEU A 152 -4.37 3.01 17.51
CA LEU A 152 -3.80 4.35 17.37
C LEU A 152 -4.84 5.48 17.54
N VAL A 153 -6.10 5.23 17.16
CA VAL A 153 -7.19 6.19 17.37
C VAL A 153 -7.62 6.25 18.84
N ALA A 154 -7.52 5.14 19.57
CA ALA A 154 -7.87 5.08 20.99
C ALA A 154 -6.82 5.75 21.91
N GLY A 155 -5.55 5.79 21.47
CA GLY A 155 -4.41 6.29 22.26
C GLY A 155 -3.82 5.25 23.20
#